data_AF-A0A971XXX8-F1
#
_entry.id   AF-A0A971XXX8-F1
#
_cell.length_a   1.000
_cell.length_b   1.000
_cell.length_c   1.000
_cell.angle_alpha   90.00
_cell.angle_beta   90.00
_cell.angle_gamma   90.00
#
_symmetry.space_group_name_H-M   'P 1'
#
loop_
_entity.id
_entity.type
_entity.pdbx_description
1 polymer ?
#
loop_
_entity_poly.entity_id
_entity_poly.type
_entity_poly.pdbx_seq_one_letter_code
_entity_poly.pdbx_strand_id
1 'polypeptide(L)'
;MKKIWLVVLIVIIVLGLLIGGLVFALSPSFPLVVPRQSEYEDLGPALNAYLMEKVADALDDYPGEGDMEIVLDQAGLSQVFADALSRELDLPRSIRYTGVFMNVRQEYIQVGSGFKFLIFPVGVSARLQVEVHEGNLHLAIKSAHLGRIPLPIDPVLKFARQFVNLPEEITAFSLALNEGGDSPDLSISGLELQDKQLVFKVQVDEGPFAAIDEGILEELEKVQPQAEAILEDNPRALEILGEIETLIEEAKAGGKDVNPVRVRLLGEEFFNSLSEKELRQLEDIVDEDTMHFFREEMDWSPLP
;
A
#
# COMPACT_ATOMS: atom_id res chain seq x y z
N MET A 1 -16.22 55.71 26.26
CA MET A 1 -15.32 54.57 26.55
C MET A 1 -16.01 53.20 26.40
N LYS A 2 -17.15 52.90 27.06
CA LYS A 2 -17.84 51.58 26.93
C LYS A 2 -18.22 51.18 25.49
N LYS A 3 -18.68 52.12 24.66
CA LYS A 3 -19.03 51.87 23.24
C LYS A 3 -17.81 51.51 22.38
N ILE A 4 -16.64 52.08 22.67
CA ILE A 4 -15.40 51.81 21.91
C ILE A 4 -14.91 50.39 22.20
N TRP A 5 -14.95 49.97 23.47
CA TRP A 5 -14.65 48.58 23.86
C TRP A 5 -15.59 47.55 23.23
N LEU A 6 -16.88 47.87 23.11
CA LEU A 6 -17.84 47.00 22.42
C LEU A 6 -17.50 46.86 20.93
N VAL A 7 -17.15 47.96 20.25
CA VAL A 7 -16.74 47.93 18.84
C VAL A 7 -15.45 47.14 18.65
N VAL A 8 -14.45 47.34 19.51
CA VAL A 8 -13.19 46.57 19.48
C VAL A 8 -13.46 45.08 19.70
N LEU A 9 -14.34 44.72 20.65
CA LEU A 9 -14.74 43.33 20.89
C LEU A 9 -15.41 42.70 19.66
N ILE A 10 -16.35 43.42 19.01
CA ILE A 10 -17.00 42.95 17.79
C ILE A 10 -15.97 42.74 16.68
N VAL A 11 -15.04 43.68 16.49
CA VAL A 11 -13.97 43.56 15.49
C VAL A 11 -13.11 42.32 15.75
N ILE A 12 -12.72 42.05 17.00
CA ILE A 12 -11.94 40.86 17.36
C ILE A 12 -12.72 39.58 17.06
N ILE A 13 -14.01 39.53 17.40
CA ILE A 13 -14.86 38.36 17.13
C ILE A 13 -15.00 38.12 15.62
N VAL A 14 -15.28 39.16 14.84
CA VAL A 14 -15.40 39.06 13.38
C VAL A 14 -14.09 38.62 12.76
N LEU A 15 -12.96 39.19 13.19
CA LEU A 15 -11.64 38.80 12.71
C LEU A 15 -11.32 37.34 13.08
N GLY A 16 -11.66 36.92 14.30
CA GLY A 16 -11.50 35.54 14.75
C GLY A 16 -12.33 34.55 13.94
N LEU A 17 -13.59 34.90 13.61
CA LEU A 17 -14.45 34.08 12.76
C LEU A 17 -13.95 34.01 11.32
N LEU A 18 -13.44 35.11 10.76
CA LEU A 18 -12.88 35.14 9.41
C LEU A 18 -11.61 34.29 9.32
N ILE A 19 -10.68 34.45 10.28
CA ILE A 19 -9.44 33.66 10.32
C ILE A 19 -9.77 32.19 10.57
N GLY A 20 -10.63 31.89 11.55
CA GLY A 20 -11.05 30.53 11.86
C GLY A 20 -11.76 29.86 10.69
N GLY A 21 -12.63 30.58 9.98
CA GLY A 21 -13.29 30.10 8.77
C GLY A 21 -12.31 29.82 7.63
N LEU A 22 -11.30 30.68 7.44
CA LEU A 22 -10.25 30.47 6.44
C LEU A 22 -9.37 29.26 6.80
N VAL A 23 -8.95 29.12 8.06
CA VAL A 23 -8.19 27.96 8.54
C VAL A 23 -8.98 26.67 8.32
N PHE A 24 -10.27 26.69 8.65
CA PHE A 24 -11.16 25.55 8.43
C PHE A 24 -11.34 25.25 6.93
N ALA A 25 -11.49 26.27 6.09
CA ALA A 25 -11.65 26.08 4.65
C ALA A 25 -10.39 25.50 3.98
N LEU A 26 -9.20 25.89 4.46
CA LEU A 26 -7.92 25.39 3.94
C LEU A 26 -7.49 24.06 4.56
N SER A 27 -7.96 23.72 5.76
CA SER A 27 -7.61 22.47 6.42
C SER A 27 -7.99 21.23 5.59
N PRO A 28 -7.26 20.11 5.72
CA PRO A 28 -7.60 18.85 5.07
C PRO A 28 -9.06 18.46 5.29
N SER A 29 -9.67 17.89 4.25
CA SER A 29 -11.08 17.47 4.29
C SER A 29 -11.31 16.29 5.25
N PHE A 30 -10.28 15.45 5.45
CA PHE A 30 -10.32 14.25 6.27
C PHE A 30 -9.10 14.19 7.22
N PRO A 31 -9.15 13.36 8.28
CA PRO A 31 -7.99 13.10 9.13
C PRO A 31 -6.79 12.62 8.32
N LEU A 32 -5.61 13.08 8.69
CA LEU A 32 -4.36 12.69 8.05
C LEU A 32 -3.79 11.42 8.69
N VAL A 33 -3.30 10.53 7.86
CA VAL A 33 -2.38 9.45 8.22
C VAL A 33 -0.98 10.02 8.19
N VAL A 34 -0.32 9.98 9.36
CA VAL A 34 1.03 10.51 9.53
C VAL A 34 2.02 9.43 9.08
N PRO A 35 3.08 9.82 8.34
CA PRO A 35 4.11 8.86 7.92
C PRO A 35 4.75 8.16 9.11
N ARG A 36 4.94 6.86 8.99
CA ARG A 36 5.74 6.01 9.87
C ARG A 36 7.06 5.68 9.17
N GLN A 37 8.02 5.16 9.92
CA GLN A 37 9.23 4.63 9.29
C GLN A 37 8.83 3.38 8.50
N SER A 38 8.91 3.47 7.17
CA SER A 38 8.76 2.34 6.25
C SER A 38 10.14 1.75 5.94
N GLU A 39 10.19 0.44 5.72
CA GLU A 39 11.37 -0.27 5.23
C GLU A 39 11.66 0.09 3.75
N TYR A 40 10.62 0.45 2.98
CA TYR A 40 10.74 0.83 1.56
C TYR A 40 10.97 2.34 1.38
N GLU A 41 11.99 2.71 0.60
CA GLU A 41 12.30 4.11 0.28
C GLU A 41 11.33 4.70 -0.76
N ASP A 42 10.94 3.91 -1.76
CA ASP A 42 10.13 4.33 -2.91
C ASP A 42 8.69 3.80 -2.86
N LEU A 43 7.77 4.51 -3.52
CA LEU A 43 6.35 4.13 -3.58
C LEU A 43 6.11 2.79 -4.30
N GLY A 44 6.83 2.54 -5.39
CA GLY A 44 6.62 1.35 -6.23
C GLY A 44 6.80 0.05 -5.42
N PRO A 45 7.97 -0.18 -4.81
CA PRO A 45 8.21 -1.34 -3.96
C PRO A 45 7.25 -1.42 -2.77
N ALA A 46 6.97 -0.30 -2.09
CA ALA A 46 6.06 -0.27 -0.94
C ALA A 46 4.62 -0.67 -1.32
N LEU A 47 4.15 -0.19 -2.47
CA LEU A 47 2.83 -0.53 -2.99
C LEU A 47 2.78 -1.98 -3.44
N ASN A 48 3.84 -2.48 -4.09
CA ASN A 48 3.92 -3.88 -4.51
C ASN A 48 3.85 -4.83 -3.31
N ALA A 49 4.64 -4.59 -2.26
CA ALA A 49 4.63 -5.39 -1.04
C ALA A 49 3.24 -5.45 -0.41
N TYR A 50 2.57 -4.29 -0.27
CA TYR A 50 1.21 -4.23 0.25
C TYR A 50 0.19 -4.95 -0.64
N LEU A 51 0.31 -4.84 -1.97
CA LEU A 51 -0.57 -5.57 -2.90
C LEU A 51 -0.37 -7.07 -2.78
N MET A 52 0.88 -7.54 -2.70
CA MET A 52 1.19 -8.97 -2.55
C MET A 52 0.69 -9.53 -1.23
N GLU A 53 0.80 -8.78 -0.13
CA GLU A 53 0.20 -9.16 1.16
C GLU A 53 -1.32 -9.37 1.02
N LYS A 54 -2.02 -8.46 0.32
CA LYS A 54 -3.48 -8.57 0.12
C LYS A 54 -3.86 -9.66 -0.88
N VAL A 55 -3.00 -9.97 -1.84
CA VAL A 55 -3.15 -11.15 -2.71
C VAL A 55 -3.02 -12.43 -1.90
N ALA A 56 -2.02 -12.52 -1.01
CA ALA A 56 -1.83 -13.68 -0.13
C ALA A 56 -3.05 -13.88 0.77
N ASP A 57 -3.54 -12.82 1.42
CA ASP A 57 -4.75 -12.87 2.24
C ASP A 57 -5.98 -13.34 1.43
N ALA A 58 -6.13 -12.86 0.19
CA ALA A 58 -7.24 -13.27 -0.68
C ALA A 58 -7.13 -14.74 -1.11
N LEU A 59 -5.92 -15.25 -1.31
CA LEU A 59 -5.66 -16.63 -1.71
C LEU A 59 -5.90 -17.62 -0.57
N ASP A 60 -5.64 -17.24 0.69
CA ASP A 60 -5.97 -18.04 1.89
C ASP A 60 -7.48 -18.36 1.93
N ASP A 61 -8.31 -17.38 1.60
CA ASP A 61 -9.77 -17.47 1.60
C ASP A 61 -10.37 -18.01 0.29
N TYR A 62 -9.56 -18.16 -0.78
CA TYR A 62 -10.05 -18.54 -2.10
C TYR A 62 -10.47 -20.03 -2.15
N PRO A 63 -11.71 -20.34 -2.57
CA PRO A 63 -12.19 -21.72 -2.62
C PRO A 63 -11.71 -22.52 -3.84
N GLY A 64 -10.94 -21.93 -4.75
CA GLY A 64 -10.50 -22.57 -5.98
C GLY A 64 -11.50 -22.51 -7.14
N GLU A 65 -12.66 -21.88 -6.94
CA GLU A 65 -13.69 -21.70 -7.96
C GLU A 65 -14.20 -20.25 -7.98
N GLY A 66 -14.37 -19.68 -9.18
CA GLY A 66 -14.90 -18.33 -9.38
C GLY A 66 -13.84 -17.23 -9.27
N ASP A 67 -14.30 -15.98 -9.13
CA ASP A 67 -13.40 -14.83 -9.00
C ASP A 67 -12.83 -14.76 -7.58
N MET A 68 -11.52 -14.50 -7.48
CA MET A 68 -10.87 -14.17 -6.22
C MET A 68 -11.12 -12.70 -5.90
N GLU A 69 -11.50 -12.41 -4.65
CA GLU A 69 -11.76 -11.05 -4.19
C GLU A 69 -10.53 -10.52 -3.41
N ILE A 70 -9.83 -9.55 -3.98
CA ILE A 70 -8.72 -8.85 -3.32
C ILE A 70 -9.26 -7.55 -2.71
N VAL A 71 -9.17 -7.45 -1.38
CA VAL A 71 -9.67 -6.29 -0.64
C VAL A 71 -8.50 -5.38 -0.26
N LEU A 72 -8.48 -4.17 -0.81
CA LEU A 72 -7.54 -3.12 -0.38
C LEU A 72 -8.24 -2.16 0.58
N ASP A 73 -7.70 -2.05 1.79
CA ASP A 73 -8.25 -1.18 2.80
C ASP A 73 -7.70 0.25 2.70
N GLN A 74 -8.56 1.23 2.99
CA GLN A 74 -8.20 2.64 2.92
C GLN A 74 -7.04 3.00 3.87
N ALA A 75 -6.94 2.34 5.03
CA ALA A 75 -5.94 2.69 6.03
C ALA A 75 -4.55 2.23 5.59
N GLY A 76 -4.43 0.99 5.11
CA GLY A 76 -3.22 0.41 4.54
C GLY A 76 -2.73 1.22 3.34
N LEU A 77 -3.59 1.47 2.35
CA LEU A 77 -3.22 2.33 1.22
C LEU A 77 -2.79 3.73 1.67
N SER A 78 -3.53 4.36 2.58
CA SER A 78 -3.16 5.69 3.10
C SER A 78 -1.80 5.69 3.79
N GLN A 79 -1.43 4.61 4.48
CA GLN A 79 -0.15 4.45 5.15
C GLN A 79 0.99 4.30 4.13
N VAL A 80 0.83 3.40 3.15
CA VAL A 80 1.79 3.20 2.05
C VAL A 80 2.08 4.52 1.33
N PHE A 81 1.04 5.26 0.94
CA PHE A 81 1.19 6.58 0.32
C PHE A 81 1.80 7.62 1.28
N ALA A 82 1.43 7.61 2.56
CA ALA A 82 1.98 8.56 3.53
C ALA A 82 3.49 8.40 3.67
N ASP A 83 3.95 7.16 3.76
CA ASP A 83 5.35 6.79 4.00
C ASP A 83 6.22 7.12 2.79
N ALA A 84 5.82 6.68 1.60
CA ALA A 84 6.54 6.96 0.37
C ALA A 84 6.62 8.47 0.07
N LEU A 85 5.48 9.18 0.12
CA LEU A 85 5.46 10.62 -0.17
C LEU A 85 6.24 11.45 0.85
N SER A 86 6.43 10.96 2.07
CA SER A 86 7.23 11.67 3.08
C SER A 86 8.70 11.82 2.68
N ARG A 87 9.19 10.92 1.82
CA ARG A 87 10.60 10.83 1.40
C ARG A 87 10.84 11.50 0.04
N GLU A 88 9.86 11.45 -0.85
CA GLU A 88 9.98 12.01 -2.22
C GLU A 88 9.81 13.53 -2.30
N LEU A 89 9.17 14.17 -1.31
CA LEU A 89 8.78 15.58 -1.40
C LEU A 89 9.90 16.56 -0.99
N ASP A 90 10.58 17.16 -1.98
CA ASP A 90 11.45 18.35 -1.75
C ASP A 90 10.61 19.63 -1.65
N LEU A 91 10.27 20.04 -0.42
CA LEU A 91 9.40 21.18 -0.15
C LEU A 91 10.18 22.42 0.34
N PRO A 92 9.74 23.64 -0.03
CA PRO A 92 10.29 24.86 0.54
C PRO A 92 10.21 24.86 2.07
N ARG A 93 11.20 25.45 2.75
CA ARG A 93 11.29 25.50 4.24
C ARG A 93 10.03 26.01 4.96
N SER A 94 9.17 26.77 4.27
CA SER A 94 7.92 27.32 4.80
C SER A 94 6.74 26.33 4.78
N ILE A 95 6.87 25.22 4.05
CA ILE A 95 5.86 24.18 3.89
C ILE A 95 6.40 22.90 4.50
N ARG A 96 5.65 22.33 5.44
CA ARG A 96 5.96 21.02 6.01
C ARG A 96 4.88 20.02 5.61
N TYR A 97 5.28 18.89 5.05
CA TYR A 97 4.37 17.76 4.85
C TYR A 97 3.90 17.20 6.19
N THR A 98 2.61 16.85 6.28
CA THR A 98 1.99 16.38 7.53
C THR A 98 1.31 15.02 7.40
N GLY A 99 1.13 14.51 6.18
CA GLY A 99 0.56 13.19 5.94
C GLY A 99 -0.35 13.14 4.71
N VAL A 100 -0.90 11.97 4.45
CA VAL A 100 -1.86 11.69 3.38
C VAL A 100 -3.22 11.39 3.98
N PHE A 101 -4.28 11.62 3.21
CA PHE A 101 -5.58 11.06 3.50
C PHE A 101 -6.16 10.44 2.24
N MET A 102 -6.80 9.29 2.42
CA MET A 102 -7.68 8.70 1.45
C MET A 102 -9.06 8.58 2.06
N ASN A 103 -10.10 8.82 1.26
CA ASN A 103 -11.48 8.55 1.62
C ASN A 103 -12.15 7.81 0.46
N VAL A 104 -12.38 6.51 0.65
CA VAL A 104 -13.00 5.62 -0.32
C VAL A 104 -14.50 5.55 -0.02
N ARG A 105 -15.31 5.84 -1.03
CA ARG A 105 -16.78 5.75 -0.99
C ARG A 105 -17.28 5.05 -2.23
N GLN A 106 -18.52 4.59 -2.19
CA GLN A 106 -19.17 3.91 -3.30
C GLN A 106 -19.11 4.70 -4.62
N GLU A 107 -19.16 6.03 -4.55
CA GLU A 107 -19.24 6.87 -5.75
C GLU A 107 -17.89 7.47 -6.19
N TYR A 108 -16.90 7.54 -5.28
CA TYR A 108 -15.63 8.18 -5.58
C TYR A 108 -14.53 7.81 -4.57
N ILE A 109 -13.28 7.95 -5.00
CA ILE A 109 -12.12 7.95 -4.12
C ILE A 109 -11.59 9.38 -4.01
N GLN A 110 -11.39 9.88 -2.80
CA GLN A 110 -10.71 11.16 -2.60
C GLN A 110 -9.34 10.91 -2.00
N VAL A 111 -8.29 11.27 -2.75
CA VAL A 111 -6.89 11.14 -2.32
C VAL A 111 -6.33 12.55 -2.14
N GLY A 112 -5.58 12.77 -1.06
CA GLY A 112 -4.96 14.05 -0.83
C GLY A 112 -3.83 14.02 0.19
N SER A 113 -3.16 15.15 0.28
CA SER A 113 -2.04 15.36 1.20
C SER A 113 -2.30 16.58 2.06
N GLY A 114 -1.86 16.50 3.31
CA GLY A 114 -1.86 17.59 4.26
C GLY A 114 -0.49 18.24 4.36
N PHE A 115 -0.49 19.56 4.42
CA PHE A 115 0.69 20.38 4.63
C PHE A 115 0.45 21.40 5.73
N LYS A 116 1.54 21.93 6.27
CA LYS A 116 1.54 23.05 7.19
C LYS A 116 2.33 24.19 6.57
N PHE A 117 1.65 25.28 6.25
CA PHE A 117 2.27 26.53 5.84
C PHE A 117 2.38 27.45 7.06
N LEU A 118 3.59 27.62 7.58
CA LEU A 118 3.85 28.27 8.88
C LEU A 118 3.05 27.60 10.03
N ILE A 119 1.94 28.19 10.44
CA ILE A 119 1.03 27.66 11.48
C ILE A 119 -0.30 27.13 10.90
N PHE A 120 -0.55 27.38 9.62
CA PHE A 120 -1.83 27.07 8.98
C PHE A 120 -1.83 25.69 8.33
N PRO A 121 -2.77 24.81 8.67
CA PRO A 121 -2.97 23.56 7.95
C PRO A 121 -3.56 23.83 6.57
N VAL A 122 -3.02 23.17 5.56
CA VAL A 122 -3.44 23.25 4.16
C VAL A 122 -3.60 21.84 3.63
N GLY A 123 -4.78 21.48 3.14
CA GLY A 123 -5.00 20.24 2.41
C GLY A 123 -4.93 20.47 0.91
N VAL A 124 -4.43 19.52 0.15
CA VAL A 124 -4.61 19.45 -1.30
C VAL A 124 -5.17 18.07 -1.62
N SER A 125 -6.21 17.98 -2.43
CA SER A 125 -6.78 16.68 -2.79
C SER A 125 -7.43 16.65 -4.15
N ALA A 126 -7.55 15.45 -4.70
CA ALA A 126 -8.30 15.15 -5.90
C ALA A 126 -9.38 14.11 -5.61
N ARG A 127 -10.53 14.25 -6.24
CA ARG A 127 -11.54 13.17 -6.32
C ARG A 127 -11.36 12.44 -7.63
N LEU A 128 -11.23 11.14 -7.53
CA LEU A 128 -11.06 10.19 -8.60
C LEU A 128 -12.36 9.38 -8.76
N GLN A 129 -12.77 9.17 -10.00
CA GLN A 129 -13.70 8.10 -10.36
C GLN A 129 -12.86 6.96 -10.93
N VAL A 130 -13.13 5.74 -10.48
CA VAL A 130 -12.43 4.55 -10.95
C VAL A 130 -13.43 3.66 -11.66
N GLU A 131 -13.09 3.23 -12.88
CA GLU A 131 -13.89 2.31 -13.68
C GLU A 131 -12.97 1.23 -14.27
N VAL A 132 -13.47 0.00 -14.41
CA VAL A 132 -12.74 -1.08 -15.10
C VAL A 132 -13.30 -1.18 -16.51
N HIS A 133 -12.43 -1.11 -17.52
CA HIS A 133 -12.79 -1.30 -18.92
C HIS A 133 -11.78 -2.23 -19.57
N GLU A 134 -12.26 -3.33 -20.16
CA GLU A 134 -11.41 -4.31 -20.85
C GLU A 134 -10.20 -4.78 -20.02
N GLY A 135 -10.41 -5.04 -18.72
CA GLY A 135 -9.35 -5.49 -17.79
C GLY A 135 -8.40 -4.39 -17.30
N ASN A 136 -8.57 -3.14 -17.73
CA ASN A 136 -7.74 -2.01 -17.32
C ASN A 136 -8.46 -1.09 -16.32
N LEU A 137 -7.72 -0.55 -15.37
CA LEU A 137 -8.22 0.45 -14.42
C LEU A 137 -8.17 1.84 -15.03
N HIS A 138 -9.33 2.44 -15.28
CA HIS A 138 -9.48 3.81 -15.73
C HIS A 138 -9.72 4.76 -14.55
N LEU A 139 -8.73 5.60 -14.26
CA LEU A 139 -8.75 6.57 -13.15
C LEU A 139 -9.01 7.98 -13.69
N ALA A 140 -10.22 8.50 -13.47
CA ALA A 140 -10.61 9.82 -13.93
C ALA A 140 -10.65 10.88 -12.81
N ILE A 141 -9.90 11.98 -12.98
CA ILE A 141 -9.92 13.09 -12.03
C ILE A 141 -11.19 13.92 -12.25
N LYS A 142 -12.11 13.90 -11.27
CA LYS A 142 -13.38 14.65 -11.32
C LYS A 142 -13.27 16.07 -10.79
N SER A 143 -12.46 16.26 -9.75
CA SER A 143 -12.31 17.57 -9.11
C SER A 143 -11.04 17.64 -8.29
N ALA A 144 -10.48 18.84 -8.16
CA ALA A 144 -9.38 19.15 -7.27
C ALA A 144 -9.85 20.11 -6.17
N HIS A 145 -9.23 20.06 -4.99
CA HIS A 145 -9.59 20.88 -3.84
C HIS A 145 -8.35 21.41 -3.12
N LEU A 146 -8.44 22.67 -2.67
CA LEU A 146 -7.56 23.25 -1.67
C LEU A 146 -8.31 23.28 -0.33
N GLY A 147 -7.95 22.35 0.55
CA GLY A 147 -8.68 22.05 1.78
C GLY A 147 -10.07 21.50 1.44
N ARG A 148 -11.08 22.34 1.65
CA ARG A 148 -12.49 22.10 1.34
C ARG A 148 -12.99 22.96 0.17
N ILE A 149 -12.14 23.82 -0.39
CA ILE A 149 -12.50 24.73 -1.48
C ILE A 149 -12.27 24.00 -2.80
N PRO A 150 -13.30 23.80 -3.65
CA PRO A 150 -13.11 23.22 -4.97
C PRO A 150 -12.30 24.16 -5.86
N LEU A 151 -11.38 23.59 -6.61
CA LEU A 151 -10.55 24.29 -7.59
C LEU A 151 -11.05 23.99 -9.01
N PRO A 152 -10.95 24.94 -9.93
CA PRO A 152 -11.17 24.68 -11.34
C PRO A 152 -10.13 23.66 -11.84
N ILE A 153 -10.58 22.62 -12.54
CA ILE A 153 -9.73 21.48 -12.87
C ILE A 153 -8.71 21.80 -13.97
N ASP A 154 -9.10 22.54 -15.03
CA ASP A 154 -8.21 22.81 -16.17
C ASP A 154 -6.94 23.57 -15.77
N PRO A 155 -7.01 24.62 -14.93
CA PRO A 155 -5.81 25.29 -14.41
C PRO A 155 -4.94 24.38 -13.56
N VAL A 156 -5.54 23.52 -12.72
CA VAL A 156 -4.81 22.58 -11.85
C VAL A 156 -4.06 21.55 -12.69
N LEU A 157 -4.72 20.94 -13.67
CA LEU A 157 -4.10 19.98 -14.58
C LEU A 157 -2.98 20.63 -15.41
N LYS A 158 -3.21 21.84 -15.92
CA LYS A 158 -2.19 22.59 -16.67
C LYS A 158 -0.95 22.91 -15.83
N PHE A 159 -1.15 23.22 -14.54
CA PHE A 159 -0.04 23.44 -13.61
C PHE A 159 0.69 22.14 -13.29
N ALA A 160 -0.02 21.05 -13.00
CA ALA A 160 0.57 19.75 -12.68
C ALA A 160 1.47 19.22 -13.82
N ARG A 161 1.06 19.40 -15.08
CA ARG A 161 1.85 19.05 -16.28
C ARG A 161 3.23 19.71 -16.36
N GLN A 162 3.47 20.78 -15.61
CA GLN A 162 4.78 21.45 -15.57
C GLN A 162 5.78 20.72 -14.67
N PHE A 163 5.30 19.90 -13.73
CA PHE A 163 6.12 19.25 -12.69
C PHE A 163 6.27 17.75 -12.90
N VAL A 164 5.41 17.15 -13.72
CA VAL A 164 5.42 15.72 -14.03
C VAL A 164 5.17 15.57 -15.53
N ASN A 165 5.85 14.62 -16.18
CA ASN A 165 5.61 14.23 -17.59
C ASN A 165 4.24 13.53 -17.69
N LEU A 166 3.22 14.33 -17.51
CA LEU A 166 1.83 13.97 -17.41
C LEU A 166 1.26 13.97 -18.85
N PRO A 167 0.73 12.84 -19.36
CA PRO A 167 0.26 12.74 -20.74
C PRO A 167 -0.76 13.85 -21.12
N GLU A 168 -0.82 14.21 -22.41
CA GLU A 168 -1.56 15.38 -22.89
C GLU A 168 -3.10 15.33 -22.64
N GLU A 169 -3.65 14.15 -22.33
CA GLU A 169 -5.06 13.88 -22.09
C GLU A 169 -5.33 13.28 -20.69
N ILE A 170 -4.87 13.91 -19.61
CA ILE A 170 -5.22 13.48 -18.25
C ILE A 170 -6.62 13.92 -17.88
N THR A 171 -7.60 13.20 -18.40
CA THR A 171 -8.87 12.99 -17.70
C THR A 171 -9.04 11.54 -17.29
N ALA A 172 -8.20 10.61 -17.77
CA ALA A 172 -8.20 9.20 -17.42
C ALA A 172 -6.76 8.62 -17.48
N PHE A 173 -6.36 7.85 -16.46
CA PHE A 173 -5.19 6.98 -16.54
C PHE A 173 -5.65 5.54 -16.70
N SER A 174 -5.10 4.81 -17.66
CA SER A 174 -5.26 3.36 -17.75
C SER A 174 -4.04 2.72 -17.11
N LEU A 175 -4.22 1.97 -16.03
CA LEU A 175 -3.18 1.09 -15.50
C LEU A 175 -3.45 -0.32 -16.03
N ALA A 176 -2.52 -0.86 -16.81
CA ALA A 176 -2.45 -2.29 -17.11
C ALA A 176 -1.64 -2.95 -15.97
N LEU A 177 -2.21 -3.95 -15.31
CA LEU A 177 -1.51 -4.66 -14.22
C LEU A 177 -0.32 -5.49 -14.72
N ASN A 178 -0.29 -5.84 -16.02
CA ASN A 178 0.73 -6.72 -16.62
C ASN A 178 1.83 -5.97 -17.41
N GLU A 179 2.11 -4.69 -17.13
CA GLU A 179 3.28 -4.03 -17.72
C GLU A 179 4.55 -4.33 -16.91
N GLY A 180 5.04 -5.56 -17.06
CA GLY A 180 6.27 -6.05 -16.45
C GLY A 180 6.28 -7.56 -16.51
N GLY A 181 7.22 -8.13 -17.28
CA GLY A 181 7.38 -9.58 -17.38
C GLY A 181 7.49 -10.23 -16.01
N ASP A 182 6.79 -11.36 -15.86
CA ASP A 182 6.69 -12.26 -14.69
C ASP A 182 5.65 -11.92 -13.61
N SER A 183 4.71 -11.01 -13.87
CA SER A 183 3.49 -10.87 -13.04
C SER A 183 2.57 -12.09 -13.24
N PRO A 184 1.94 -12.68 -12.19
CA PRO A 184 0.92 -13.72 -12.38
C PRO A 184 -0.18 -13.17 -13.30
N ASP A 185 -0.65 -13.98 -14.26
CA ASP A 185 -1.72 -13.62 -15.19
C ASP A 185 -3.05 -13.46 -14.44
N LEU A 186 -3.19 -12.32 -13.75
CA LEU A 186 -4.34 -11.92 -12.98
C LEU A 186 -5.10 -10.87 -13.79
N SER A 187 -6.29 -11.23 -14.26
CA SER A 187 -7.16 -10.29 -14.98
C SER A 187 -8.23 -9.72 -14.05
N ILE A 188 -8.33 -8.38 -13.99
CA ILE A 188 -9.38 -7.73 -13.20
C ILE A 188 -10.72 -7.93 -13.92
N SER A 189 -11.60 -8.74 -13.33
CA SER A 189 -12.97 -8.94 -13.80
C SER A 189 -13.90 -7.82 -13.31
N GLY A 190 -13.55 -7.14 -12.20
CA GLY A 190 -14.31 -6.01 -11.69
C GLY A 190 -13.66 -5.24 -10.55
N LEU A 191 -14.21 -4.07 -10.26
CA LEU A 191 -13.88 -3.25 -9.10
C LEU A 191 -15.18 -2.76 -8.44
N GLU A 192 -15.31 -3.01 -7.15
CA GLU A 192 -16.39 -2.47 -6.33
C GLU A 192 -15.80 -1.55 -5.25
N LEU A 193 -16.30 -0.31 -5.19
CA LEU A 193 -15.95 0.63 -4.13
C LEU A 193 -16.91 0.44 -2.96
N GLN A 194 -16.38 0.07 -1.80
CA GLN A 194 -17.12 -0.05 -0.55
C GLN A 194 -16.66 1.03 0.44
N ASP A 195 -17.40 1.26 1.53
CA ASP A 195 -16.98 2.25 2.54
C ASP A 195 -15.60 1.87 3.09
N LYS A 196 -14.60 2.71 2.86
CA LYS A 196 -13.19 2.51 3.26
C LYS A 196 -12.47 1.32 2.61
N GLN A 197 -13.00 0.71 1.57
CA GLN A 197 -12.40 -0.46 0.93
C GLN A 197 -12.56 -0.43 -0.60
N LEU A 198 -11.55 -0.91 -1.31
CA LEU A 198 -11.61 -1.22 -2.73
C LEU A 198 -11.60 -2.74 -2.86
N VAL A 199 -12.61 -3.31 -3.50
CA VAL A 199 -12.71 -4.75 -3.72
C VAL A 199 -12.49 -5.03 -5.18
N PHE A 200 -11.34 -5.62 -5.51
CA PHE A 200 -11.01 -6.08 -6.84
C PHE A 200 -11.48 -7.52 -6.99
N LYS A 201 -12.22 -7.78 -8.06
CA LYS A 201 -12.54 -9.13 -8.49
C LYS A 201 -11.54 -9.50 -9.56
N VAL A 202 -10.84 -10.60 -9.33
CA VAL A 202 -9.76 -11.06 -10.19
C VAL A 202 -10.10 -12.46 -10.64
N GLN A 203 -10.12 -12.65 -11.94
CA GLN A 203 -10.24 -13.98 -12.52
C GLN A 203 -8.88 -14.67 -12.40
N VAL A 204 -8.88 -15.80 -11.69
CA VAL A 204 -7.73 -16.67 -11.49
C VAL A 204 -7.82 -17.76 -12.54
N ASP A 205 -7.08 -17.62 -13.65
CA ASP A 205 -6.96 -18.70 -14.63
C ASP A 205 -6.14 -19.86 -14.04
N GLU A 206 -6.17 -21.07 -14.63
CA GLU A 206 -5.44 -22.23 -14.09
C GLU A 206 -3.93 -21.95 -13.92
N GLY A 207 -3.47 -21.94 -12.66
CA GLY A 207 -2.05 -21.85 -12.29
C GLY A 207 -1.38 -20.48 -12.39
N PRO A 208 -1.94 -19.37 -11.84
CA PRO A 208 -1.24 -18.09 -11.85
C PRO A 208 -0.09 -18.07 -10.84
N PHE A 209 -0.18 -18.89 -9.79
CA PHE A 209 0.88 -19.09 -8.82
C PHE A 209 1.35 -20.54 -8.89
N ALA A 210 2.63 -20.74 -9.16
CA ALA A 210 3.22 -22.07 -9.16
C ALA A 210 3.12 -22.68 -7.75
N ALA A 211 2.57 -23.89 -7.67
CA ALA A 211 2.55 -24.66 -6.43
C ALA A 211 3.99 -24.90 -5.95
N ILE A 212 4.17 -24.89 -4.62
CA ILE A 212 5.46 -25.21 -4.01
C ILE A 212 5.65 -26.73 -4.09
N ASP A 213 6.86 -27.15 -4.46
CA ASP A 213 7.20 -28.58 -4.52
C ASP A 213 7.01 -29.24 -3.15
N GLU A 214 6.35 -30.41 -3.12
CA GLU A 214 6.08 -31.14 -1.87
C GLU A 214 7.37 -31.47 -1.11
N GLY A 215 8.50 -31.70 -1.80
CA GLY A 215 9.81 -31.93 -1.18
C GLY A 215 10.31 -30.72 -0.40
N ILE A 216 10.09 -29.51 -0.91
CA ILE A 216 10.43 -28.26 -0.21
C ILE A 216 9.57 -28.12 1.05
N LEU A 217 8.25 -28.37 0.95
CA LEU A 217 7.34 -28.30 2.09
C LEU A 217 7.70 -29.32 3.19
N GLU A 218 8.04 -30.55 2.80
CA GLU A 218 8.51 -31.58 3.74
C GLU A 218 9.85 -31.26 4.40
N GLU A 219 10.73 -30.53 3.72
CA GLU A 219 12.02 -30.12 4.27
C GLU A 219 11.85 -28.97 5.27
N LEU A 220 11.01 -27.98 4.95
CA LEU A 220 10.71 -26.85 5.85
C LEU A 220 10.18 -27.32 7.22
N GLU A 221 9.32 -28.33 7.26
CA GLU A 221 8.85 -28.96 8.51
C GLU A 221 9.98 -29.62 9.31
N LYS A 222 11.02 -30.16 8.65
CA LYS A 222 12.14 -30.84 9.31
C LYS A 222 13.23 -29.87 9.78
N VAL A 223 13.31 -28.70 9.15
CA VAL A 223 14.36 -27.70 9.40
C VAL A 223 14.16 -26.98 10.72
N GLN A 224 12.91 -26.69 11.12
CA GLN A 224 12.62 -25.90 12.32
C GLN A 224 13.36 -26.37 13.61
N PRO A 225 13.28 -27.64 14.06
CA PRO A 225 13.95 -28.08 15.29
C PRO A 225 15.49 -28.00 15.19
N GLN A 226 16.05 -28.00 13.99
CA GLN A 226 17.49 -27.86 13.76
C GLN A 226 17.91 -26.38 13.67
N ALA A 227 17.04 -25.55 13.11
CA ALA A 227 17.20 -24.11 13.00
C ALA A 227 17.05 -23.39 14.36
N GLU A 228 16.28 -23.94 15.31
CA GLU A 228 16.11 -23.39 16.66
C GLU A 228 17.44 -23.08 17.37
N ALA A 229 18.40 -24.01 17.26
CA ALA A 229 19.72 -23.85 17.88
C ALA A 229 20.62 -22.85 17.15
N ILE A 230 20.37 -22.60 15.86
CA ILE A 230 21.11 -21.63 15.05
C ILE A 230 20.56 -20.22 15.28
N LEU A 231 19.24 -20.10 15.44
CA LEU A 231 18.50 -18.84 15.53
C LEU A 231 18.13 -18.45 16.96
N GLU A 232 18.75 -19.07 17.97
CA GLU A 232 18.47 -18.80 19.41
C GLU A 232 18.55 -17.29 19.75
N ASP A 233 19.46 -16.56 19.10
CA ASP A 233 19.66 -15.12 19.29
C ASP A 233 18.83 -14.26 18.32
N ASN A 234 18.00 -14.86 17.47
CA ASN A 234 17.18 -14.19 16.45
C ASN A 234 15.69 -14.56 16.57
N PRO A 235 14.97 -13.93 17.52
CA PRO A 235 13.58 -14.27 17.80
C PRO A 235 12.63 -13.99 16.63
N ARG A 236 12.97 -13.02 15.75
CA ARG A 236 12.15 -12.71 14.56
C ARG A 236 12.24 -13.83 13.52
N ALA A 237 13.44 -14.32 13.24
CA ALA A 237 13.64 -15.44 12.31
C ALA A 237 12.93 -16.72 12.80
N LEU A 238 12.94 -16.98 14.11
CA LEU A 238 12.21 -18.09 14.72
C LEU A 238 10.69 -17.96 14.60
N GLU A 239 10.17 -16.75 14.83
CA GLU A 239 8.74 -16.46 14.69
C GLU A 239 8.27 -16.74 13.25
N ILE A 240 9.01 -16.24 12.25
CA ILE A 240 8.68 -16.44 10.84
C ILE A 240 8.74 -17.93 10.45
N LEU A 241 9.74 -18.69 10.90
CA LEU A 241 9.77 -20.14 10.67
C LEU A 241 8.57 -20.86 11.30
N GLY A 242 8.16 -20.45 12.50
CA GLY A 242 6.96 -20.98 13.15
C GLY A 242 5.67 -20.66 12.37
N GLU A 243 5.59 -19.47 11.78
CA GLU A 243 4.47 -19.10 10.90
C GLU A 243 4.44 -19.95 9.62
N ILE A 244 5.60 -20.18 8.99
CA ILE A 244 5.70 -21.06 7.81
C ILE A 244 5.25 -22.48 8.15
N GLU A 245 5.72 -23.06 9.26
CA GLU A 245 5.30 -24.40 9.70
C GLU A 245 3.79 -24.45 9.95
N THR A 246 3.25 -23.46 10.67
CA THR A 246 1.81 -23.39 10.96
C THR A 246 0.98 -23.37 9.67
N LEU A 247 1.41 -22.62 8.66
CA LEU A 247 0.74 -22.58 7.36
C LEU A 247 0.74 -23.94 6.65
N ILE A 248 1.86 -24.67 6.71
CA ILE A 248 1.98 -26.01 6.12
C ILE A 248 1.07 -26.99 6.86
N GLU A 249 1.08 -26.97 8.19
CA GLU A 249 0.23 -27.83 9.03
C GLU A 249 -1.26 -27.56 8.81
N GLU A 250 -1.66 -26.29 8.77
CA GLU A 250 -3.05 -25.88 8.55
C GLU A 250 -3.56 -26.29 7.16
N ALA A 251 -2.74 -26.11 6.12
CA ALA A 251 -3.07 -26.55 4.77
C ALA A 251 -3.25 -28.08 4.70
N LYS A 252 -2.33 -28.85 5.30
CA LYS A 252 -2.43 -30.31 5.40
C LYS A 252 -3.67 -30.76 6.17
N ALA A 253 -3.95 -30.12 7.32
CA ALA A 253 -5.12 -30.43 8.14
C ALA A 253 -6.44 -30.09 7.42
N GLY A 254 -6.44 -29.03 6.60
CA GLY A 254 -7.57 -28.59 5.80
C GLY A 254 -7.76 -29.35 4.48
N GLY A 255 -6.78 -30.16 4.07
CA GLY A 255 -6.77 -30.84 2.77
C GLY A 255 -6.71 -29.88 1.59
N LYS A 256 -6.04 -28.73 1.78
CA LYS A 256 -5.82 -27.70 0.75
C LYS A 256 -4.34 -27.63 0.40
N ASP A 257 -4.04 -27.08 -0.77
CA ASP A 257 -2.66 -26.73 -1.13
C ASP A 257 -2.17 -25.55 -0.26
N VAL A 258 -0.87 -25.55 0.06
CA VAL A 258 -0.23 -24.46 0.80
C VAL A 258 -0.25 -23.19 -0.05
N ASN A 259 -0.60 -22.06 0.54
CA ASN A 259 -0.60 -20.77 -0.15
C ASN A 259 0.83 -20.40 -0.60
N PRO A 260 1.14 -20.45 -1.91
CA PRO A 260 2.50 -20.22 -2.40
C PRO A 260 2.94 -18.77 -2.20
N VAL A 261 2.02 -17.80 -2.29
CA VAL A 261 2.34 -16.37 -2.13
C VAL A 261 2.70 -16.06 -0.68
N ARG A 262 1.95 -16.62 0.28
CA ARG A 262 2.23 -16.42 1.72
C ARG A 262 3.57 -17.01 2.11
N VAL A 263 3.89 -18.23 1.67
CA VAL A 263 5.19 -18.86 1.96
C VAL A 263 6.34 -18.08 1.34
N ARG A 264 6.17 -17.52 0.15
CA ARG A 264 7.19 -16.66 -0.48
C ARG A 264 7.43 -15.38 0.32
N LEU A 265 6.36 -14.68 0.73
CA LEU A 265 6.47 -13.46 1.55
C LEU A 265 7.18 -13.73 2.88
N LEU A 266 6.81 -14.81 3.57
CA LEU A 266 7.48 -15.21 4.81
C LEU A 266 8.91 -15.67 4.55
N GLY A 267 9.19 -16.31 3.42
CA GLY A 267 10.54 -16.69 3.00
C GLY A 267 11.46 -15.48 2.80
N GLU A 268 10.97 -14.43 2.14
CA GLU A 268 11.69 -13.17 1.98
C GLU A 268 11.93 -12.50 3.34
N GLU A 269 10.91 -12.42 4.19
CA GLU A 269 11.07 -11.83 5.53
C GLU A 269 12.05 -12.64 6.39
N PHE A 270 11.96 -13.96 6.32
CA PHE A 270 12.86 -14.88 7.01
C PHE A 270 14.29 -14.58 6.58
N PHE A 271 14.58 -14.59 5.28
CA PHE A 271 15.92 -14.36 4.75
C PHE A 271 16.48 -12.98 5.13
N ASN A 272 15.67 -11.93 5.01
CA ASN A 272 16.06 -10.56 5.38
C ASN A 272 16.32 -10.38 6.88
N SER A 273 15.75 -11.26 7.72
CA SER A 273 16.00 -11.25 9.16
C SER A 273 17.31 -11.93 9.56
N LEU A 274 17.93 -12.72 8.66
CA LEU A 274 19.13 -13.51 8.95
C LEU A 274 20.42 -12.68 8.79
N SER A 275 21.39 -12.93 9.66
CA SER A 275 22.77 -12.50 9.46
C SER A 275 23.52 -13.44 8.50
N GLU A 276 24.59 -12.95 7.86
CA GLU A 276 25.46 -13.79 7.00
C GLU A 276 25.97 -15.06 7.72
N LYS A 277 26.15 -14.99 9.04
CA LYS A 277 26.60 -16.12 9.85
C LYS A 277 25.51 -17.16 9.98
N GLU A 278 24.29 -16.74 10.34
CA GLU A 278 23.14 -17.64 10.49
C GLU A 278 22.77 -18.28 9.15
N LEU A 279 22.81 -17.50 8.08
CA LEU A 279 22.54 -17.98 6.72
C LEU A 279 23.51 -19.10 6.31
N ARG A 280 24.81 -18.94 6.55
CA ARG A 280 25.80 -20.01 6.29
C ARG A 280 25.58 -21.25 7.15
N GLN A 281 25.13 -21.07 8.39
CA GLN A 281 24.83 -22.20 9.28
C GLN A 281 23.55 -22.93 8.86
N LEU A 282 22.58 -22.21 8.29
CA LEU A 282 21.36 -22.78 7.71
C LEU A 282 21.63 -23.51 6.39
N GLU A 283 22.52 -22.99 5.54
CA GLU A 283 22.98 -23.67 4.32
C GLU A 283 23.62 -25.05 4.58
N ASP A 284 24.14 -25.29 5.79
CA ASP A 284 24.70 -26.57 6.18
C ASP A 284 23.62 -27.62 6.57
N ILE A 285 22.38 -27.19 6.84
CA ILE A 285 21.29 -28.06 7.31
C ILE A 285 20.07 -28.10 6.39
N VAL A 286 19.88 -27.10 5.53
CA VAL A 286 18.82 -27.04 4.53
C VAL A 286 19.37 -27.54 3.20
N ASP A 287 18.57 -28.30 2.45
CA ASP A 287 18.98 -28.77 1.13
C ASP A 287 19.19 -27.61 0.12
N GLU A 288 19.97 -27.90 -0.93
CA GLU A 288 20.33 -26.91 -1.94
C GLU A 288 19.10 -26.41 -2.71
N ASP A 289 18.07 -27.25 -2.89
CA ASP A 289 16.86 -26.93 -3.64
C ASP A 289 15.92 -25.99 -2.85
N THR A 290 15.76 -26.18 -1.54
CA THR A 290 15.01 -25.28 -0.65
C THR A 290 15.75 -23.96 -0.45
N MET A 291 17.09 -24.01 -0.33
CA MET A 291 17.90 -22.78 -0.34
C MET A 291 17.82 -22.05 -1.68
N HIS A 292 17.72 -22.79 -2.79
CA HIS A 292 17.52 -22.21 -4.12
C HIS A 292 16.13 -21.57 -4.24
N PHE A 293 15.08 -22.22 -3.74
CA PHE A 293 13.74 -21.65 -3.68
C PHE A 293 13.72 -20.30 -2.95
N PHE A 294 14.34 -20.21 -1.77
CA PHE A 294 14.44 -18.94 -1.04
C PHE A 294 15.27 -17.88 -1.78
N ARG A 295 16.27 -18.29 -2.58
CA ARG A 295 17.12 -17.38 -3.35
C ARG A 295 16.50 -16.92 -4.67
N GLU A 296 15.80 -17.79 -5.40
CA GLU A 296 15.11 -17.46 -6.65
C GLU A 296 13.93 -16.52 -6.41
N GLU A 297 13.22 -16.70 -5.30
CA GLU A 297 12.10 -15.81 -4.95
C GLU A 297 12.57 -14.42 -4.48
N MET A 298 13.88 -14.18 -4.30
CA MET A 298 14.45 -12.84 -4.08
C MET A 298 14.44 -11.96 -5.33
N ASP A 299 14.29 -12.52 -6.54
CA ASP A 299 14.36 -11.76 -7.81
C ASP A 299 13.10 -10.89 -8.06
N TRP A 300 12.14 -10.88 -7.11
CA TRP A 300 10.95 -10.02 -7.13
C TRP A 300 11.18 -8.62 -6.52
N SER A 301 12.39 -8.34 -6.03
CA SER A 301 12.74 -7.02 -5.51
C SER A 301 13.54 -6.21 -6.54
N PRO A 302 12.98 -5.11 -7.09
CA PRO A 302 13.82 -4.03 -7.58
C PRO A 302 14.32 -3.26 -6.35
N LEU A 303 15.26 -3.84 -5.61
CA LEU A 303 16.08 -3.07 -4.69
C LEU A 303 17.52 -3.01 -5.24
N PRO A 304 18.05 -1.79 -5.46
CA PRO A 304 19.44 -1.57 -5.84
C PRO A 304 20.45 -1.85 -4.71
#